data_AF-A0A6I3T3R5-F1
#
_entry.id   AF-A0A6I3T3R5-F1
#
_cell.length_a   1.000
_cell.length_b   1.000
_cell.length_c   1.000
_cell.angle_alpha   90.00
_cell.angle_beta   90.00
_cell.angle_gamma   90.00
#
_symmetry.space_group_name_H-M   'P 1'
#
loop_
_entity.id
_entity.type
_entity.pdbx_description
1 polymer ?
#
loop_
_entity_poly.entity_id
_entity_poly.type
_entity_poly.pdbx_seq_one_letter_code
_entity_poly.pdbx_strand_id
1 'polypeptide(L)'
;MAENVTKPTVVMTAEDGNYSAGFEATHSTGLFTDTFTFSYSGLPGDAFGFAANVKNKKSDINFTSATLNGQALDLTNFGDNSTVYIDLPVSGLLTLVISGESFGKASYAGTIDVTSAVPEPTTYGMLLGGLGVMGFLARRRKA
;
A
#
# COMPACT_ATOMS: atom_id res chain seq x y z
N MET A 1 -16.25 6.85 23.49
CA MET A 1 -14.95 6.41 22.96
C MET A 1 -15.25 5.85 21.59
N ALA A 2 -14.47 6.21 20.57
CA ALA A 2 -14.63 5.56 19.26
C ALA A 2 -14.16 4.10 19.37
N GLU A 3 -14.68 3.24 18.52
CA GLU A 3 -14.39 1.80 18.56
C GLU A 3 -13.22 1.51 17.62
N ASN A 4 -12.18 0.85 18.11
CA ASN A 4 -11.07 0.40 17.28
C ASN A 4 -11.57 -0.62 16.25
N VAL A 5 -11.21 -0.42 14.98
CA VAL A 5 -11.56 -1.36 13.90
C VAL A 5 -10.36 -2.25 13.58
N THR A 6 -10.57 -3.56 13.66
CA THR A 6 -9.64 -4.54 13.09
C THR A 6 -10.39 -5.34 12.03
N LYS A 7 -9.97 -5.22 10.77
CA LYS A 7 -10.57 -5.95 9.65
C LYS A 7 -9.84 -7.29 9.42
N PRO A 8 -10.53 -8.30 8.85
CA PRO A 8 -9.84 -9.48 8.35
C PRO A 8 -8.87 -9.10 7.22
N THR A 9 -7.85 -9.95 7.01
CA THR A 9 -6.86 -9.74 5.95
C THR A 9 -7.51 -9.69 4.58
N VAL A 10 -7.21 -8.62 3.85
CA VAL A 10 -7.64 -8.42 2.47
C VAL A 10 -6.59 -9.01 1.53
N VAL A 11 -7.01 -9.94 0.67
CA VAL A 11 -6.16 -10.42 -0.43
C VAL A 11 -6.25 -9.42 -1.57
N MET A 12 -5.10 -8.83 -1.94
CA MET A 12 -5.04 -7.82 -2.99
C MET A 12 -5.25 -8.44 -4.38
N THR A 13 -5.94 -7.71 -5.26
CA THR A 13 -6.14 -8.14 -6.66
C THR A 13 -4.98 -7.68 -7.51
N ALA A 14 -4.46 -8.56 -8.38
CA ALA A 14 -3.27 -8.31 -9.18
C ALA A 14 -3.59 -8.16 -10.68
N GLU A 15 -2.95 -7.20 -11.33
CA GLU A 15 -2.89 -7.05 -12.78
C GLU A 15 -1.48 -6.58 -13.16
N ASP A 16 -0.78 -7.32 -14.03
CA ASP A 16 0.55 -6.99 -14.54
C ASP A 16 1.59 -6.57 -13.49
N GLY A 17 1.60 -7.23 -12.33
CA GLY A 17 2.54 -6.93 -11.24
C GLY A 17 2.13 -5.78 -10.32
N ASN A 18 1.00 -5.15 -10.60
CA ASN A 18 0.37 -4.18 -9.72
C ASN A 18 -0.74 -4.83 -8.91
N TYR A 19 -0.66 -4.71 -7.59
CA TYR A 19 -1.66 -5.23 -6.66
C TYR A 19 -2.45 -4.07 -6.09
N SER A 20 -3.77 -4.18 -5.96
CA SER A 20 -4.62 -3.12 -5.43
C SER A 20 -5.64 -3.63 -4.43
N ALA A 21 -5.97 -2.82 -3.43
CA ALA A 21 -7.07 -3.05 -2.50
C ALA A 21 -7.62 -1.72 -1.94
N GLY A 22 -8.93 -1.70 -1.67
CA GLY A 22 -9.58 -0.63 -0.93
C GLY A 22 -9.84 -1.00 0.54
N PHE A 23 -10.00 0.01 1.39
CA PHE A 23 -10.38 -0.16 2.79
C PHE A 23 -11.18 1.04 3.31
N GLU A 24 -11.95 0.83 4.37
CA GLU A 24 -12.75 1.86 5.02
C GLU A 24 -13.03 1.56 6.50
N ALA A 25 -13.27 2.61 7.28
CA ALA A 25 -13.74 2.53 8.65
C ALA A 25 -14.74 3.65 8.96
N THR A 26 -15.65 3.40 9.90
CA THR A 26 -16.62 4.39 10.40
C THR A 26 -16.55 4.41 11.91
N HIS A 27 -16.53 5.61 12.48
CA HIS A 27 -16.34 5.86 13.89
C HIS A 27 -17.47 6.71 14.48
N SER A 28 -17.71 6.50 15.77
CA SER A 28 -18.43 7.46 16.61
C SER A 28 -17.43 8.43 17.25
N THR A 29 -17.91 9.46 17.95
CA THR A 29 -17.03 10.47 18.56
C THR A 29 -16.00 9.86 19.52
N GLY A 30 -14.74 10.26 19.35
CA GLY A 30 -13.62 9.94 20.22
C GLY A 30 -12.38 9.43 19.48
N LEU A 31 -11.37 9.02 20.26
CA LEU A 31 -10.12 8.46 19.77
C LEU A 31 -10.31 7.04 19.26
N PHE A 32 -9.62 6.70 18.17
CA PHE A 32 -9.56 5.35 17.60
C PHE A 32 -8.14 4.99 17.16
N THR A 33 -7.90 3.67 17.09
CA THR A 33 -6.78 3.05 16.39
C THR A 33 -7.29 1.87 15.58
N ASP A 34 -7.16 1.96 14.26
CA ASP A 34 -7.58 0.94 13.32
C ASP A 34 -6.39 0.17 12.79
N THR A 35 -6.62 -1.10 12.44
CA THR A 35 -5.63 -1.97 11.82
C THR A 35 -6.24 -2.67 10.61
N PHE A 36 -5.58 -2.50 9.46
CA PHE A 36 -5.88 -3.19 8.21
C PHE A 36 -4.70 -4.04 7.81
N THR A 37 -4.97 -5.28 7.43
CA THR A 37 -3.95 -6.19 6.92
C THR A 37 -4.21 -6.52 5.45
N PHE A 38 -3.17 -6.45 4.63
CA PHE A 38 -3.22 -6.76 3.20
C PHE A 38 -2.19 -7.82 2.87
N SER A 39 -2.57 -8.81 2.09
CA SER A 39 -1.66 -9.81 1.54
C SER A 39 -1.59 -9.69 0.02
N TYR A 40 -0.38 -9.63 -0.50
CA TYR A 40 -0.10 -9.68 -1.94
C TYR A 40 0.95 -10.78 -2.20
N SER A 41 0.87 -11.42 -3.37
CA SER A 41 1.72 -12.57 -3.72
C SER A 41 2.99 -12.18 -4.50
N GLY A 42 3.25 -10.88 -4.64
CA GLY A 42 4.37 -10.34 -5.40
C GLY A 42 5.70 -10.46 -4.68
N LEU A 43 6.77 -10.09 -5.39
CA LEU A 43 8.07 -9.83 -4.81
C LEU A 43 8.03 -8.53 -3.99
N PRO A 44 9.08 -8.20 -3.20
CA PRO A 44 9.21 -6.87 -2.65
C PRO A 44 9.00 -5.79 -3.73
N GLY A 45 8.34 -4.70 -3.35
CA GLY A 45 7.93 -3.63 -4.26
C GLY A 45 7.67 -2.34 -3.51
N ASP A 46 7.05 -1.38 -4.17
CA ASP A 46 6.74 -0.08 -3.59
C ASP A 46 5.23 0.02 -3.35
N ALA A 47 4.85 0.41 -2.13
CA ALA A 47 3.46 0.65 -1.78
C ALA A 47 3.11 2.12 -1.97
N PHE A 48 2.03 2.38 -2.68
CA PHE A 48 1.43 3.69 -2.88
C PHE A 48 -0.02 3.70 -2.41
N GLY A 49 -0.52 4.84 -1.96
CA GLY A 49 -1.93 4.91 -1.56
C GLY A 49 -2.24 6.07 -0.64
N PHE A 50 -3.46 6.05 -0.12
CA PHE A 50 -3.91 7.06 0.83
C PHE A 50 -5.02 6.54 1.73
N ALA A 51 -5.25 7.23 2.84
CA ALA A 51 -6.50 7.19 3.59
C ALA A 51 -7.01 8.63 3.76
N ALA A 52 -8.29 8.89 3.55
CA ALA A 52 -8.82 10.24 3.61
C ALA A 52 -10.21 10.34 4.24
N ASN A 53 -10.41 11.44 4.97
CA ASN A 53 -11.71 11.93 5.40
C ASN A 53 -11.95 13.33 4.81
N VAL A 54 -13.22 13.64 4.53
CA VAL A 54 -13.68 14.99 4.23
C VAL A 54 -14.70 15.39 5.27
N LYS A 55 -14.42 16.49 5.96
CA LYS A 55 -15.30 17.06 6.98
C LYS A 55 -16.62 17.52 6.38
N ASN A 56 -17.68 17.39 7.17
CA ASN A 56 -18.93 18.09 6.93
C ASN A 56 -19.35 18.86 8.19
N LYS A 57 -20.55 19.46 8.18
CA LYS A 57 -21.03 20.28 9.30
C LYS A 57 -21.25 19.52 10.62
N LYS A 58 -21.24 18.19 10.60
CA LYS A 58 -21.60 17.32 11.74
C LYS A 58 -20.58 16.23 12.03
N SER A 59 -19.59 16.03 11.17
CA SER A 59 -18.61 14.95 11.29
C SER A 59 -17.26 15.36 10.74
N ASP A 60 -16.20 14.97 11.43
CA ASP A 60 -14.80 15.18 11.02
C ASP A 60 -13.93 14.04 11.57
N ILE A 61 -12.78 13.81 10.94
CA ILE A 61 -11.70 12.95 11.46
C ILE A 61 -10.39 13.71 11.30
N ASN A 62 -9.64 13.84 12.39
CA ASN A 62 -8.24 14.25 12.33
C ASN A 62 -7.35 13.04 12.58
N PHE A 63 -6.45 12.74 11.65
CA PHE A 63 -5.46 11.68 11.82
C PHE A 63 -4.34 12.15 12.74
N THR A 64 -3.95 11.31 13.70
CA THR A 64 -2.91 11.62 14.68
C THR A 64 -1.61 10.85 14.42
N SER A 65 -1.71 9.65 13.84
CA SER A 65 -0.56 8.86 13.39
C SER A 65 -0.99 7.82 12.38
N ALA A 66 -0.09 7.44 11.49
CA ALA A 66 -0.26 6.25 10.68
C ALA A 66 1.08 5.54 10.46
N THR A 67 1.04 4.22 10.34
CA THR A 67 2.21 3.41 10.03
C THR A 67 1.88 2.29 9.05
N LEU A 68 2.79 1.97 8.14
CA LEU A 68 2.75 0.74 7.34
C LEU A 68 3.93 -0.14 7.74
N ASN A 69 3.65 -1.35 8.21
CA ASN A 69 4.66 -2.29 8.73
C ASN A 69 5.55 -1.67 9.83
N GLY A 70 4.97 -0.77 10.63
CA GLY A 70 5.67 -0.06 11.70
C GLY A 70 6.51 1.15 11.25
N GLN A 71 6.62 1.42 9.94
CA GLN A 71 7.22 2.65 9.44
C GLN A 71 6.18 3.78 9.42
N ALA A 72 6.56 4.95 9.91
CA ALA A 72 5.69 6.11 9.95
C ALA A 72 5.33 6.61 8.55
N LEU A 73 4.08 7.06 8.41
CA LEU A 73 3.53 7.65 7.19
C LEU A 73 3.31 9.15 7.39
N ASP A 74 3.39 9.89 6.29
CA ASP A 74 3.04 11.31 6.28
C ASP A 74 1.53 11.50 6.38
N LEU A 75 1.12 12.54 7.09
CA LEU A 75 -0.27 12.91 7.26
C LEU A 75 -0.46 14.42 7.16
N THR A 76 -1.65 14.82 6.72
CA THR A 76 -2.09 16.21 6.65
C THR A 76 -3.51 16.31 7.20
N ASN A 77 -3.74 17.25 8.12
CA ASN A 77 -5.08 17.67 8.50
C ASN A 77 -5.17 19.17 8.21
N PHE A 78 -5.84 19.53 7.12
CA PHE A 78 -5.89 20.92 6.66
C PHE A 78 -7.26 21.26 6.08
N GLY A 79 -7.86 22.33 6.61
CA GLY A 79 -9.17 22.81 6.18
C GLY A 79 -10.26 21.78 6.47
N ASP A 80 -10.89 21.27 5.42
CA ASP A 80 -11.93 20.24 5.49
C ASP A 80 -11.41 18.84 5.13
N ASN A 81 -10.09 18.68 4.95
CA ASN A 81 -9.48 17.45 4.48
C ASN A 81 -8.46 16.92 5.49
N SER A 82 -8.57 15.62 5.77
CA SER A 82 -7.59 14.86 6.52
C SER A 82 -7.12 13.71 5.67
N THR A 83 -5.80 13.52 5.53
CA THR A 83 -5.21 12.52 4.65
C THR A 83 -3.96 11.89 5.27
N VAL A 84 -3.79 10.60 5.04
CA VAL A 84 -2.55 9.84 5.24
C VAL A 84 -2.04 9.46 3.85
N TYR A 85 -0.74 9.59 3.61
CA TYR A 85 -0.10 9.20 2.36
C TYR A 85 0.74 7.94 2.57
N ILE A 86 0.67 7.02 1.62
CA ILE A 86 1.49 5.80 1.59
C ILE A 86 2.45 5.94 0.42
N ASP A 87 3.75 5.90 0.72
CA ASP A 87 4.85 5.87 -0.25
C ASP A 87 6.08 5.30 0.45
N LEU A 88 6.23 3.97 0.44
CA LEU A 88 7.40 3.30 1.01
C LEU A 88 7.60 1.87 0.45
N PRO A 89 8.85 1.38 0.45
CA PRO A 89 9.14 0.00 0.04
C PRO A 89 8.53 -1.01 1.01
N VAL A 90 7.92 -2.06 0.46
CA VAL A 90 7.23 -3.11 1.21
C VAL A 90 7.64 -4.51 0.78
N SER A 91 7.42 -5.46 1.69
CA SER A 91 7.59 -6.89 1.43
C SER A 91 6.63 -7.70 2.29
N GLY A 92 6.01 -8.73 1.71
CA GLY A 92 5.21 -9.70 2.45
C GLY A 92 3.87 -9.13 2.94
N LEU A 93 3.44 -9.54 4.14
CA LEU A 93 2.17 -9.07 4.71
C LEU A 93 2.27 -7.58 5.07
N LEU A 94 1.28 -6.81 4.66
CA LEU A 94 1.19 -5.38 4.96
C LEU A 94 0.25 -5.16 6.13
N THR A 95 0.68 -4.39 7.12
CA THR A 95 -0.12 -3.99 8.28
C THR A 95 -0.15 -2.47 8.33
N LEU A 96 -1.29 -1.89 7.95
CA LEU A 96 -1.57 -0.47 8.04
C LEU A 96 -2.27 -0.19 9.37
N VAL A 97 -1.67 0.64 10.21
CA VAL A 97 -2.25 1.10 11.47
C VAL A 97 -2.52 2.59 11.34
N ILE A 98 -3.75 3.02 11.56
CA ILE A 98 -4.16 4.43 11.49
C ILE A 98 -4.81 4.80 12.81
N SER A 99 -4.35 5.88 13.44
CA SER A 99 -4.99 6.45 14.62
C SER A 99 -5.47 7.88 14.34
N GLY A 100 -6.53 8.25 15.04
CA GLY A 100 -7.12 9.58 14.90
C GLY A 100 -8.16 9.86 15.96
N GLU A 101 -8.79 11.03 15.82
CA GLU A 101 -9.94 11.44 16.60
C GLU A 101 -11.10 11.72 15.66
N SER A 102 -12.26 11.14 15.96
CA SER A 102 -13.50 11.43 15.25
C SER A 102 -14.35 12.44 16.04
N PHE A 103 -14.84 13.46 15.35
CA PHE A 103 -15.74 14.48 15.89
C PHE A 103 -17.15 14.29 15.31
N GLY A 104 -17.95 13.43 15.91
CA GLY A 104 -19.26 13.02 15.39
C GLY A 104 -19.21 11.64 14.76
N LYS A 105 -20.24 11.27 13.99
CA LYS A 105 -20.25 10.01 13.25
C LYS A 105 -19.60 10.21 11.88
N ALA A 106 -18.35 9.81 11.74
CA ALA A 106 -17.52 10.06 10.56
C ALA A 106 -16.90 8.76 10.01
N SER A 107 -16.51 8.78 8.74
CA SER A 107 -15.82 7.66 8.10
C SER A 107 -14.63 8.15 7.30
N TYR A 108 -13.64 7.28 7.12
CA TYR A 108 -12.58 7.49 6.15
C TYR A 108 -12.44 6.24 5.28
N ALA A 109 -11.88 6.43 4.10
CA ALA A 109 -11.61 5.36 3.16
C ALA A 109 -10.29 5.61 2.44
N GLY A 110 -9.77 4.57 1.81
CA GLY A 110 -8.47 4.62 1.17
C GLY A 110 -8.24 3.50 0.19
N THR A 111 -7.14 3.62 -0.55
CA THR A 111 -6.59 2.56 -1.38
C THR A 111 -5.14 2.31 -0.99
N ILE A 112 -4.70 1.09 -1.20
CA ILE A 112 -3.29 0.71 -1.17
C ILE A 112 -3.00 -0.09 -2.43
N ASP A 113 -1.96 0.32 -3.12
CA ASP A 113 -1.46 -0.25 -4.35
C ASP A 113 -0.02 -0.69 -4.10
N VAL A 114 0.38 -1.84 -4.63
CA VAL A 114 1.76 -2.33 -4.54
C VAL A 114 2.23 -2.65 -5.94
N THR A 115 3.23 -1.93 -6.41
CA THR A 115 3.92 -2.26 -7.65
C THR A 115 5.08 -3.19 -7.31
N SER A 116 4.89 -4.49 -7.55
CA SER A 116 5.97 -5.47 -7.42
C SER A 116 6.86 -5.40 -8.64
N ALA A 117 8.18 -5.49 -8.45
CA ALA A 117 9.08 -5.70 -9.58
C ALA A 117 8.71 -7.02 -10.28
N VAL A 118 8.27 -6.95 -11.53
CA VAL A 118 8.10 -8.12 -12.41
C VAL A 118 9.27 -8.11 -13.39
N PRO A 119 10.19 -9.08 -13.32
CA PRO A 119 11.20 -9.22 -14.36
C PRO A 119 10.50 -9.56 -15.67
N GLU A 120 10.55 -8.65 -16.64
CA GLU A 120 9.90 -8.89 -17.93
C GLU A 120 10.48 -10.15 -18.60
N PRO A 121 9.65 -11.00 -19.24
CA PRO A 121 10.12 -12.18 -19.99
C PRO A 121 11.18 -11.85 -21.05
N THR A 122 11.11 -10.65 -21.62
CA THR A 122 12.09 -10.09 -22.56
C THR A 122 13.47 -9.93 -21.94
N THR A 123 13.57 -9.58 -20.66
CA THR A 123 14.86 -9.46 -19.95
C THR A 123 15.56 -10.80 -19.87
N TYR A 124 14.81 -11.87 -19.58
CA TYR A 124 15.37 -13.23 -19.62
C TYR A 124 15.69 -13.68 -21.04
N GLY A 125 14.84 -13.33 -22.02
CA GLY A 125 15.09 -13.60 -23.43
C GLY A 125 16.36 -12.91 -23.95
N MET A 126 16.61 -11.67 -23.56
CA MET A 126 17.80 -10.89 -23.93
C MET A 126 19.04 -11.38 -23.20
N LEU A 127 18.93 -11.79 -21.93
CA LEU A 127 20.02 -12.43 -21.20
C LEU A 127 20.43 -13.75 -21.86
N LEU A 128 19.45 -14.63 -22.13
CA LEU A 128 19.70 -15.90 -22.80
C LEU A 128 20.19 -15.70 -24.24
N GLY A 129 19.63 -14.73 -24.96
CA GLY A 129 20.09 -14.33 -26.29
C GLY A 129 21.54 -13.85 -26.27
N GLY A 130 21.89 -12.98 -25.32
CA GLY A 130 23.26 -12.50 -25.11
C GLY A 130 24.23 -13.63 -24.78
N LEU A 131 23.85 -14.54 -23.87
CA LEU A 131 24.65 -15.73 -23.55
C LEU A 131 24.80 -16.67 -24.75
N GLY A 132 23.75 -16.83 -25.56
CA GLY A 132 23.78 -17.62 -26.79
C GLY A 132 24.79 -17.07 -27.80
N VAL A 133 24.81 -15.75 -28.00
CA VAL A 133 25.79 -15.08 -28.89
C VAL A 133 27.21 -15.27 -28.35
N MET A 134 27.42 -15.08 -27.05
CA MET A 134 28.75 -15.22 -26.43
C MET A 134 29.27 -16.67 -26.52
N GLY A 135 28.41 -17.66 -26.29
CA GLY A 135 28.74 -19.08 -26.44
C GLY A 135 29.11 -19.45 -27.88
N PHE A 136 28.37 -18.92 -28.87
CA PHE A 136 28.66 -19.11 -30.28
C PHE A 136 30.03 -18.53 -30.69
N LEU A 137 30.34 -17.31 -30.26
CA LEU A 137 31.63 -16.66 -30.51
C LEU A 137 32.79 -17.43 -29.87
N ALA A 138 32.61 -17.93 -28.64
CA ALA A 138 33.62 -18.74 -27.95
C ALA A 138 33.91 -20.06 -28.68
N ARG A 139 32.88 -20.71 -29.25
CA ARG A 139 33.05 -21.94 -30.06
C ARG A 139 33.85 -21.66 -31.33
N ARG A 140 33.57 -20.54 -32.02
CA ARG A 140 34.28 -20.17 -33.26
C ARG A 140 35.76 -19.87 -33.04
N ARG A 141 36.15 -19.40 -31.85
CA ARG A 141 37.57 -19.13 -31.52
C ARG A 141 38.39 -20.38 -31.19
N LYS A 142 37.72 -21.50 -30.89
CA LYS A 142 38.38 -22.79 -30.59
C LYS A 142 38.49 -23.71 -31.81
N ALA A 143 37.76 -23.41 -32.90
CA ALA A 143 37.91 -24.07 -34.20
C ALA A 143 38.90 -23.26 -35.06
#